data_AF-A0A975D2P9-F1
#
_entry.id   AF-A0A975D2P9-F1
#
_cell.length_a   1.000
_cell.length_b   1.000
_cell.length_c   1.000
_cell.angle_alpha   90.00
_cell.angle_beta   90.00
_cell.angle_gamma   90.00
#
_symmetry.space_group_name_H-M   'P 1'
#
loop_
_entity.id
_entity.type
_entity.pdbx_description
1 polymer ?
#
loop_
_entity_poly.entity_id
_entity_poly.type
_entity_poly.pdbx_seq_one_letter_code
_entity_poly.pdbx_strand_id
1 'polypeptide(L)' 'MRRTVARLVRDRGLDLASVSRMIGRNDAYLQQFVKRGTPRRLPELERLHLAMALNVDERELGAREPWAPAPR' A
#
# COMPACT_ATOMS: atom_id res chain seq x y z
N MET A 1 1.22 -5.28 7.42
CA MET A 1 0.72 -4.32 6.41
C MET A 1 0.80 -2.87 6.87
N ARG A 2 -0.16 -2.28 7.61
CA ARG A 2 -0.17 -0.81 7.87
C ARG A 2 1.13 -0.22 8.45
N ARG A 3 1.74 -0.89 9.44
CA ARG A 3 3.04 -0.48 9.99
C ARG A 3 4.17 -0.63 8.98
N THR A 4 4.14 -1.68 8.17
CA THR A 4 5.13 -1.93 7.11
C THR A 4 5.07 -0.86 6.04
N VAL A 5 3.86 -0.52 5.56
CA VAL A 5 3.63 0.57 4.62
C VAL A 5 4.16 1.89 5.17
N ALA A 6 3.78 2.25 6.41
CA ALA A 6 4.26 3.48 7.04
C ALA A 6 5.80 3.52 7.17
N ARG A 7 6.44 2.37 7.44
CA ARG A 7 7.90 2.26 7.50
C ARG A 7 8.52 2.44 6.12
N LEU A 8 8.06 1.70 5.10
CA LEU A 8 8.60 1.75 3.72
C LEU A 8 8.46 3.13 3.09
N VAL A 9 7.35 3.81 3.37
CA VAL A 9 7.09 5.18 2.91
C VAL A 9 8.11 6.14 3.54
N ARG A 10 8.31 6.04 4.87
CA ARG A 10 9.30 6.86 5.59
C ARG A 10 10.75 6.55 5.21
N ASP A 11 11.07 5.28 4.98
CA ASP A 11 12.41 4.81 4.59
C ASP A 11 12.84 5.42 3.24
N ARG A 12 11.89 5.60 2.33
CA ARG A 12 12.09 6.30 1.06
C ARG A 12 12.05 7.83 1.15
N GLY A 13 11.83 8.40 2.34
CA GLY A 13 11.62 9.83 2.51
C GLY A 13 10.36 10.37 1.82
N LEU A 14 9.37 9.51 1.58
CA LEU A 14 8.11 9.88 0.97
C LEU A 14 7.03 10.11 2.03
N ASP A 15 6.02 10.90 1.66
CA ASP A 15 4.82 11.08 2.46
C ASP A 15 3.70 10.14 2.02
N LEU A 16 2.88 9.71 2.99
CA LEU A 16 1.69 8.88 2.72
C LEU A 16 0.76 9.52 1.69
N ALA A 17 0.63 10.85 1.69
CA ALA A 17 -0.18 11.58 0.73
C ALA A 17 0.38 11.51 -0.70
N SER A 18 1.70 11.62 -0.85
CA SER A 18 2.38 11.54 -2.15
C SER A 18 2.23 10.14 -2.73
N VAL A 19 2.46 9.11 -1.91
CA VAL A 19 2.27 7.71 -2.33
C VAL A 19 0.81 7.41 -2.66
N SER A 20 -0.15 8.01 -1.94
CA SER A 20 -1.57 7.91 -2.24
C SER A 20 -1.91 8.46 -3.63
N ARG A 21 -1.32 9.61 -3.99
CA ARG A 21 -1.48 10.17 -5.33
C ARG A 21 -0.82 9.30 -6.41
N MET A 22 0.33 8.69 -6.12
CA MET A 22 1.01 7.79 -7.06
C MET A 22 0.17 6.54 -7.40
N ILE A 23 -0.63 6.04 -6.45
CA ILE A 23 -1.53 4.90 -6.70
C ILE A 23 -2.89 5.32 -7.30
N GLY A 24 -3.05 6.59 -7.67
CA GLY A 24 -4.29 7.13 -8.25
C GLY A 24 -5.41 7.36 -7.24
N ARG A 25 -5.07 7.59 -5.97
CA ARG A 25 -6.04 7.85 -4.88
C ARG A 25 -5.85 9.25 -4.28
N ASN A 26 -6.84 9.65 -3.49
CA ASN A 26 -6.78 10.91 -2.75
C ASN A 26 -5.68 10.89 -1.68
N ASP A 27 -5.08 12.04 -1.36
CA ASP A 27 -4.02 12.18 -0.34
C ASP A 27 -4.34 11.53 1.02
N ALA A 28 -5.59 11.62 1.45
CA ALA A 28 -6.05 11.07 2.72
C ALA A 28 -6.16 9.54 2.75
N TYR A 29 -6.20 8.84 1.61
CA TYR A 29 -6.53 7.41 1.57
C TYR A 29 -5.51 6.54 2.32
N LEU A 30 -4.22 6.68 1.99
CA LEU A 30 -3.15 5.99 2.72
C LEU A 30 -3.01 6.46 4.17
N GLN A 31 -3.26 7.74 4.44
CA GLN A 31 -3.28 8.25 5.81
C GLN A 31 -4.41 7.62 6.65
N GLN A 32 -5.60 7.45 6.10
CA GLN A 32 -6.72 6.77 6.76
C GLN A 32 -6.42 5.29 6.96
N PHE A 33 -5.81 4.62 5.99
CA PHE A 33 -5.39 3.23 6.13
C PHE A 33 -4.40 3.04 7.29
N VAL A 34 -3.40 3.93 7.40
CA VAL A 34 -2.37 3.84 8.46
C VAL A 34 -2.90 4.31 9.81
N LYS A 35 -3.58 5.47 9.87
CA LYS A 35 -4.07 6.10 11.11
C LYS A 35 -5.38 5.50 11.62
N ARG A 36 -6.39 5.38 10.76
CA ARG A 36 -7.73 4.87 11.11
C ARG A 36 -7.84 3.36 10.98
N GLY A 37 -6.96 2.72 10.20
CA GLY A 37 -7.07 1.27 9.95
C GLY A 37 -8.22 0.89 9.03
N THR A 38 -8.76 1.87 8.29
CA THR A 38 -9.88 1.71 7.36
C THR A 38 -9.43 2.15 5.97
N PRO A 39 -9.63 1.30 4.93
CA PRO A 39 -10.17 -0.06 4.98
C PRO A 39 -9.25 -1.06 5.71
N ARG A 40 -9.81 -2.17 6.23
CA ARG A 40 -9.04 -3.16 7.03
C ARG A 40 -7.93 -3.85 6.22
N ARG A 41 -8.07 -3.90 4.89
CA ARG A 41 -7.10 -4.40 3.91
C ARG A 41 -7.17 -3.54 2.65
N LEU A 42 -6.04 -3.35 1.97
CA LEU A 42 -6.04 -2.77 0.63
C LEU A 42 -6.51 -3.81 -0.40
N PRO A 43 -7.38 -3.43 -1.33
CA PRO A 43 -7.67 -4.20 -2.54
C PRO A 43 -6.40 -4.60 -3.27
N GLU A 44 -6.47 -5.69 -4.03
CA GLU A 44 -5.31 -6.25 -4.76
C GLU A 44 -4.70 -5.25 -5.73
N LEU A 45 -5.53 -4.57 -6.54
CA LEU A 45 -5.05 -3.56 -7.49
C LEU A 45 -4.31 -2.42 -6.79
N GLU A 46 -4.81 -1.96 -5.65
CA GLU A 46 -4.16 -0.88 -4.89
C GLU A 46 -2.88 -1.35 -4.21
N ARG A 47 -2.83 -2.61 -3.78
CA ARG A 47 -1.61 -3.23 -3.25
C ARG A 47 -0.54 -3.37 -4.32
N LEU A 48 -0.92 -3.79 -5.53
CA LEU A 48 -0.04 -3.88 -6.68
C LEU A 48 0.52 -2.50 -7.03
N HIS A 49 -0.35 -1.49 -7.15
CA HIS A 49 0.08 -0.11 -7.38
C HIS A 49 0.99 0.39 -6.27
N LEU A 50 0.71 0.06 -5.01
CA LEU A 50 1.54 0.44 -3.88
C LEU A 50 2.91 -0.23 -3.91
N ALA A 51 2.97 -1.53 -4.27
CA ALA A 51 4.22 -2.27 -4.45
C ALA A 51 5.06 -1.68 -5.59
N MET A 52 4.44 -1.33 -6.72
CA MET A 52 5.12 -0.67 -7.83
C MET A 52 5.60 0.75 -7.48
N ALA A 53 4.73 1.56 -6.87
CA ALA A 53 5.05 2.93 -6.46
C ALA A 53 6.17 2.96 -5.41
N LEU A 54 6.18 1.99 -4.51
CA LEU A 54 7.22 1.81 -3.53
C LEU A 54 8.33 0.88 -4.03
N ASN A 55 8.39 0.43 -5.29
CA ASN A 55 9.42 -0.50 -5.78
C ASN A 55 9.80 -1.61 -4.75
N VAL A 56 8.80 -2.28 -4.20
CA VAL A 56 8.94 -3.40 -3.24
C VAL A 56 8.10 -4.56 -3.70
N ASP A 57 8.44 -5.75 -3.23
CA ASP A 57 7.64 -6.94 -3.43
C ASP A 57 6.33 -6.86 -2.62
N GLU A 58 5.22 -7.35 -3.17
CA GLU A 58 3.92 -7.36 -2.49
C GLU A 58 3.94 -8.16 -1.17
N ARG A 59 4.84 -9.13 -1.04
CA ARG A 59 5.08 -9.90 0.20
C ARG A 59 5.54 -9.00 1.34
N GLU A 60 6.35 -7.97 1.05
CA GLU A 60 6.80 -6.98 2.03
C GLU A 60 5.63 -6.15 2.57
N LEU A 61 4.61 -5.91 1.75
CA LEU A 61 3.39 -5.22 2.18
C LEU A 61 2.50 -6.09 3.08
N GLY A 62 2.87 -7.36 3.31
CA GLY A 62 2.19 -8.27 4.22
C GLY A 62 1.16 -9.16 3.54
N ALA A 63 1.39 -9.53 2.27
CA ALA A 63 0.72 -10.68 1.68
C ALA A 63 1.11 -11.93 2.48
N ARG A 64 0.24 -12.40 3.37
CA ARG A 64 0.26 -13.82 3.79
C ARG A 64 -0.37 -14.61 2.66
N GLU A 65 0.30 -15.69 2.26
CA GLU A 65 -0.04 -16.54 1.12
C GLU A 65 -1.45 -17.18 1.16
N PRO A 66 -1.97 -17.62 -0.01
CA PRO A 66 -1.46 -17.33 -1.34
C PRO A 66 -2.21 -16.14 -1.95
N TRP A 67 -1.41 -15.24 -2.51
CA TRP A 67 -1.81 -14.41 -3.63
C TRP A 67 -2.22 -15.32 -4.80
N ALA A 68 -3.43 -15.14 -5.31
CA ALA A 68 -3.86 -15.69 -6.59
C ALA A 68 -4.35 -14.52 -7.44
N PRO A 69 -3.58 -14.07 -8.44
CA PRO A 69 -4.17 -13.18 -9.44
C PRO A 69 -5.27 -13.99 -10.12
N ALA A 70 -6.49 -13.46 -10.17
CA ALA A 70 -7.56 -14.08 -10.95
C ALA A 70 -7.01 -14.32 -12.37
N PRO A 71 -7.04 -15.55 -12.90
CA PRO A 71 -6.64 -15.79 -14.27
C PRO A 71 -7.63 -15.08 -15.19
N ARG A 72 -7.14 -14.00 -15.81
CA ARG A 72 -7.66 -13.19 -16.92
C ARG A 72 -9.18 -13.11 -17.13
#